data_AF-A0AAW7RYS3-F1
#
_entry.id   AF-A0AAW7RYS3-F1
#
_cell.length_a   1.000
_cell.length_b   1.000
_cell.length_c   1.000
_cell.angle_alpha   90.00
_cell.angle_beta   90.00
_cell.angle_gamma   90.00
#
_symmetry.space_group_name_H-M   'P 1'
#
loop_
_entity.id
_entity.type
_entity.pdbx_description
1 polymer ?
#
loop_
_entity_poly.entity_id
_entity_poly.type
_entity_poly.pdbx_seq_one_letter_code
_entity_poly.pdbx_strand_id
1 'polypeptide(L)'
;MGQTIHTSGPWQACEPGDYLDYDGNCIVVLGEDIRVCVVLGASDESRATAQLIAASPDLVTALRLVASKTVLTSGIRAVVDAALGKAGYSAPVPVPDPVRHITIAGIDR
;
A
#
# COMPACT_ATOMS: atom_id res chain seq x y z
N MET A 1 4.00 -13.30 7.79
CA MET A 1 4.09 -12.46 6.58
C MET A 1 3.43 -11.13 6.90
N GLY A 2 4.01 -9.99 6.47
CA GLY A 2 3.38 -8.69 6.68
C GLY A 2 2.05 -8.61 5.93
N GLN A 3 1.11 -7.83 6.43
CA GLN A 3 -0.24 -7.69 5.87
C GLN A 3 -0.61 -6.20 5.79
N THR A 4 -1.42 -5.87 4.79
CA THR A 4 -2.18 -4.62 4.73
C THR A 4 -3.62 -4.90 5.14
N ILE A 5 -4.29 -3.90 5.70
CA ILE A 5 -5.71 -3.98 6.12
C ILE A 5 -6.64 -3.22 5.17
N HIS A 6 -6.20 -3.01 3.92
CA HIS A 6 -7.03 -2.36 2.90
C HIS A 6 -8.29 -3.17 2.64
N THR A 7 -9.41 -2.50 2.38
CA THR A 7 -10.58 -3.19 1.82
C THR A 7 -10.17 -3.93 0.54
N SER A 8 -10.62 -5.17 0.40
CA SER A 8 -10.28 -6.00 -0.75
C SER A 8 -10.88 -5.42 -2.04
N GLY A 9 -10.16 -5.55 -3.16
CA GLY A 9 -10.66 -5.18 -4.48
C GLY A 9 -11.34 -6.36 -5.21
N PRO A 10 -11.74 -6.18 -6.47
CA PRO A 10 -11.38 -5.07 -7.36
C PRO A 10 -12.17 -3.78 -7.06
N TRP A 11 -11.49 -2.64 -7.15
CA TRP A 11 -12.12 -1.32 -7.01
C TRP A 11 -12.44 -0.77 -8.39
N GLN A 12 -13.61 -0.15 -8.55
CA GLN A 12 -14.02 0.45 -9.81
C GLN A 12 -14.24 1.94 -9.63
N ALA A 13 -13.57 2.75 -10.47
CA ALA A 13 -13.95 4.13 -10.70
C ALA A 13 -15.17 4.12 -11.62
N CYS A 14 -16.29 4.69 -11.16
CA CYS A 14 -17.49 4.84 -11.96
C CYS A 14 -17.90 6.32 -12.02
N GLU A 15 -18.38 6.71 -13.20
CA GLU A 15 -19.02 8.00 -13.42
C GLU A 15 -20.29 8.13 -12.57
N PRO A 16 -20.73 9.36 -12.24
CA PRO A 16 -21.78 9.60 -11.25
C PRO A 16 -23.10 8.89 -11.58
N GLY A 17 -23.69 8.28 -10.55
CA GLY A 17 -25.11 7.90 -10.52
C GLY A 17 -25.92 8.96 -9.77
N ASP A 18 -27.24 8.81 -9.71
CA ASP A 18 -28.14 9.75 -9.03
C ASP A 18 -27.87 9.78 -7.51
N TYR A 19 -26.91 10.60 -7.10
CA TYR A 19 -26.53 10.85 -5.72
C TYR A 19 -27.09 12.21 -5.35
N LEU A 20 -28.37 12.25 -5.00
CA LEU A 20 -29.15 13.45 -4.69
C LEU A 20 -28.56 14.35 -3.59
N ASP A 21 -27.54 13.86 -2.87
CA ASP A 21 -26.75 14.56 -1.85
C ASP A 21 -25.47 15.24 -2.38
N TYR A 22 -25.12 15.04 -3.66
CA TYR A 22 -23.95 15.64 -4.33
C TYR A 22 -24.35 16.41 -5.60
N ASP A 23 -23.48 17.31 -6.06
CA ASP A 23 -23.70 18.20 -7.20
C ASP A 23 -23.72 17.51 -8.59
N GLY A 24 -23.83 16.18 -8.61
CA GLY A 24 -23.79 15.36 -9.83
C GLY A 24 -22.44 15.30 -10.53
N ASN A 25 -21.43 16.03 -10.06
CA ASN A 25 -20.11 16.14 -10.67
C ASN A 25 -19.07 15.42 -9.82
N CYS A 26 -19.23 14.11 -9.62
CA CYS A 26 -18.26 13.34 -8.84
C CYS A 26 -18.00 11.95 -9.43
N ILE A 27 -16.76 11.48 -9.29
CA ILE A 27 -16.35 10.12 -9.63
C ILE A 27 -16.29 9.33 -8.33
N VAL A 28 -16.96 8.18 -8.29
CA VAL A 28 -17.04 7.35 -7.08
C VAL A 28 -16.16 6.12 -7.26
N VAL A 29 -15.39 5.78 -6.22
CA VAL A 29 -14.62 4.54 -6.15
C VAL A 29 -15.38 3.56 -5.26
N LEU A 30 -15.91 2.51 -5.89
CA LEU A 30 -16.71 1.47 -5.24
C LEU A 30 -15.87 0.23 -4.95
N GLY A 31 -16.18 -0.43 -3.84
CA GLY A 31 -15.76 -1.80 -3.55
C GLY A 31 -16.95 -2.56 -3.00
N GLU A 32 -17.38 -3.62 -3.67
CA GLU A 32 -18.60 -4.40 -3.34
C GLU A 32 -19.75 -3.50 -2.82
N ASP A 33 -20.06 -3.57 -1.51
CA ASP A 33 -21.15 -2.85 -0.86
C ASP A 33 -20.75 -1.51 -0.20
N ILE A 34 -19.52 -1.03 -0.44
CA ILE A 34 -18.99 0.19 0.17
C ILE A 34 -18.47 1.21 -0.84
N ARG A 35 -18.59 2.48 -0.47
CA ARG A 35 -17.91 3.59 -1.14
C ARG A 35 -16.60 3.84 -0.40
N VAL A 36 -15.48 3.71 -1.11
CA VAL A 36 -14.15 3.92 -0.51
C VAL A 36 -13.71 5.37 -0.65
N CYS A 37 -14.10 6.03 -1.75
CA CYS A 37 -13.74 7.42 -2.02
C CYS A 37 -14.73 8.09 -2.98
N VAL A 38 -14.84 9.42 -2.87
CA VAL A 38 -15.55 10.29 -3.80
C VAL A 38 -14.57 11.38 -4.25
N VAL A 39 -14.37 11.49 -5.55
CA VAL A 39 -13.54 12.53 -6.18
C VAL A 39 -14.47 13.56 -6.82
N LEU A 40 -14.32 14.83 -6.44
CA LEU A 40 -15.14 15.92 -6.99
C LEU A 40 -14.59 16.36 -8.35
N GLY A 41 -15.50 16.63 -9.29
CA GLY A 41 -15.23 17.02 -10.67
C GLY A 41 -15.08 15.85 -11.65
N ALA A 42 -15.23 16.19 -12.94
CA ALA A 42 -15.04 15.28 -14.07
C ALA A 42 -13.83 15.68 -14.95
N SER A 43 -12.90 16.46 -14.39
CA SER A 43 -11.68 16.85 -15.09
C SER A 43 -10.77 15.64 -15.31
N ASP A 44 -9.82 15.75 -16.23
CA ASP A 44 -8.80 14.72 -16.42
C ASP A 44 -7.98 14.45 -15.14
N GLU A 45 -7.77 15.49 -14.33
CA GLU A 45 -7.14 15.38 -13.01
C GLU A 45 -7.99 14.56 -12.02
N SER A 46 -9.31 14.81 -11.96
CA SER A 46 -10.24 14.03 -11.15
C SER A 46 -10.27 12.57 -11.58
N ARG A 47 -10.29 12.30 -12.89
CA ARG A 47 -10.25 10.95 -13.46
C ARG A 47 -8.95 10.22 -13.14
N ALA A 48 -7.81 10.89 -13.30
CA ALA A 48 -6.50 10.33 -12.95
C ALA A 48 -6.39 10.01 -11.45
N THR A 49 -6.93 10.89 -10.59
CA THR A 49 -6.97 10.68 -9.14
C THR A 49 -7.82 9.47 -8.78
N ALA A 50 -9.03 9.36 -9.34
CA ALA A 50 -9.91 8.22 -9.11
C ALA A 50 -9.25 6.90 -9.55
N GLN A 51 -8.56 6.91 -10.70
CA GLN A 51 -7.83 5.74 -11.20
C GLN A 51 -6.67 5.35 -10.28
N LEU A 52 -5.89 6.32 -9.79
CA LEU A 52 -4.80 6.06 -8.85
C LEU A 52 -5.33 5.43 -7.55
N ILE A 53 -6.44 5.94 -7.03
CA ILE A 53 -7.08 5.39 -5.83
C ILE A 53 -7.54 3.96 -6.12
N ALA A 54 -8.29 3.73 -7.20
CA ALA A 54 -8.77 2.41 -7.61
C ALA A 54 -7.64 1.37 -7.76
N ALA A 55 -6.49 1.76 -8.31
CA ALA A 55 -5.34 0.87 -8.55
C ALA A 55 -4.41 0.70 -7.32
N SER A 56 -4.60 1.47 -6.25
CA SER A 56 -3.68 1.49 -5.11
C SER A 56 -3.40 0.11 -4.49
N PRO A 57 -4.37 -0.82 -4.32
CA PRO A 57 -4.10 -2.16 -3.77
C PRO A 57 -3.17 -2.99 -4.64
N ASP A 58 -3.33 -2.88 -5.96
CA ASP A 58 -2.51 -3.61 -6.94
C ASP A 58 -1.08 -3.06 -6.93
N LEU A 59 -0.93 -1.74 -6.80
CA LEU A 59 0.38 -1.09 -6.64
C LEU A 59 1.12 -1.60 -5.40
N VAL A 60 0.43 -1.75 -4.26
CA VAL A 60 1.03 -2.33 -3.05
C VAL A 60 1.45 -3.78 -3.28
N THR A 61 0.58 -4.56 -3.92
CA THR A 61 0.86 -5.97 -4.24
C THR A 61 2.10 -6.09 -5.14
N ALA A 62 2.23 -5.22 -6.14
CA ALA A 62 3.39 -5.15 -7.01
C ALA A 62 4.67 -4.77 -6.24
N LEU A 63 4.61 -3.76 -5.37
CA LEU A 63 5.76 -3.37 -4.53
C LEU A 63 6.21 -4.52 -3.62
N ARG A 64 5.27 -5.25 -3.01
CA ARG A 64 5.56 -6.44 -2.20
C ARG A 64 6.21 -7.53 -3.03
N LEU A 65 5.70 -7.78 -4.23
CA LEU A 65 6.26 -8.78 -5.15
C LEU A 65 7.71 -8.44 -5.48
N VAL A 66 7.98 -7.21 -5.92
CA VAL A 66 9.34 -6.73 -6.21
C VAL A 66 10.24 -6.90 -4.97
N ALA A 67 9.81 -6.38 -3.82
CA ALA A 67 10.55 -6.48 -2.56
C ALA A 67 10.86 -7.91 -2.12
N SER A 68 10.07 -8.90 -2.55
CA SER A 68 10.21 -10.31 -2.18
C SER A 68 10.99 -11.16 -3.20
N LYS A 69 11.06 -10.72 -4.46
CA LYS A 69 11.63 -11.51 -5.57
C LYS A 69 12.95 -10.96 -6.10
N THR A 70 13.32 -9.74 -5.77
CA THR A 70 14.55 -9.12 -6.28
C THR A 70 15.50 -8.71 -5.17
N VAL A 71 16.79 -8.84 -5.45
CA VAL A 71 17.84 -8.21 -4.63
C VAL A 71 17.86 -6.73 -4.99
N LEU A 72 17.47 -5.89 -4.04
CA LEU A 72 17.48 -4.44 -4.18
C LEU A 72 18.76 -3.89 -3.55
N THR A 73 19.40 -2.93 -4.21
CA THR A 73 20.48 -2.17 -3.59
C THR A 73 19.93 -1.40 -2.38
N SER A 74 20.76 -1.10 -1.39
CA SER A 74 20.32 -0.49 -0.12
C SER A 74 19.49 0.77 -0.30
N GLY A 75 19.85 1.64 -1.26
CA GLY A 75 19.08 2.83 -1.61
C GLY A 75 17.70 2.53 -2.17
N ILE A 76 17.61 1.59 -3.12
CA ILE A 76 16.32 1.18 -3.72
C ILE A 76 15.45 0.48 -2.67
N ARG A 77 16.06 -0.33 -1.79
CA ARG A 77 15.36 -1.02 -0.71
C ARG A 77 14.68 -0.02 0.23
N ALA A 78 15.40 1.04 0.64
CA ALA A 78 14.84 2.09 1.47
C ALA A 78 13.63 2.80 0.81
N VAL A 79 13.69 3.05 -0.49
CA VAL A 79 12.58 3.66 -1.25
C VAL A 79 11.36 2.73 -1.26
N VAL A 80 11.56 1.44 -1.53
CA VAL A 80 10.47 0.44 -1.55
C VAL A 80 9.87 0.26 -0.15
N ASP A 81 10.68 0.19 0.90
CA ASP A 81 10.21 0.07 2.27
C ASP A 81 9.43 1.32 2.70
N ALA A 82 9.85 2.52 2.29
CA ALA A 82 9.09 3.76 2.52
C ALA A 82 7.75 3.77 1.78
N ALA A 83 7.71 3.29 0.53
CA ALA A 83 6.47 3.19 -0.24
C ALA A 83 5.50 2.17 0.38
N LEU A 84 5.99 1.02 0.81
CA LEU A 84 5.22 0.01 1.53
C LEU A 84 4.69 0.57 2.85
N GLY A 85 5.52 1.26 3.63
CA GLY A 85 5.11 1.90 4.88
C GLY A 85 4.00 2.95 4.68
N LYS A 86 4.10 3.79 3.65
CA LYS A 86 3.04 4.75 3.28
C LYS A 86 1.74 4.06 2.89
N ALA A 87 1.83 2.86 2.32
CA ALA A 87 0.68 2.06 1.96
C ALA A 87 0.16 1.17 3.10
N GLY A 88 0.50 1.49 4.35
CA GLY A 88 0.01 0.77 5.52
C GLY A 88 0.56 -0.65 5.66
N TYR A 89 1.60 -1.02 4.89
CA TYR A 89 2.22 -2.33 5.02
C TYR A 89 3.08 -2.37 6.29
N SER A 90 2.67 -3.19 7.24
CA SER A 90 3.49 -3.53 8.40
C SER A 90 4.28 -4.80 8.10
N ALA A 91 5.61 -4.67 8.03
CA ALA A 91 6.48 -5.84 8.04
C ALA A 91 6.24 -6.62 9.35
N PRO A 92 6.34 -7.96 9.35
CA PRO A 92 6.38 -8.69 10.61
C PRO A 92 7.51 -8.09 11.45
N VAL A 93 7.21 -7.67 12.68
CA VAL A 93 8.25 -7.36 13.66
C VAL A 93 9.13 -8.61 13.71
N PRO A 94 10.44 -8.53 13.38
CA PRO A 94 11.32 -9.66 13.60
C PRO A 94 11.23 -9.97 15.09
N VAL A 95 10.85 -11.19 15.46
CA VAL A 95 11.14 -11.67 16.81
C VAL A 95 12.65 -11.47 16.95
N PRO A 96 13.13 -10.63 17.88
CA PRO A 96 14.56 -10.42 18.03
C PRO A 96 15.17 -11.81 18.22
N ASP A 97 16.14 -12.17 17.37
CA ASP A 97 16.90 -13.38 17.60
C ASP A 97 17.40 -13.32 19.05
N PRO A 98 17.25 -14.38 19.86
CA PRO A 98 17.69 -14.36 21.24
C PRO A 98 19.16 -13.95 21.27
N VAL A 99 19.45 -12.85 21.98
CA VAL A 99 20.78 -12.26 22.06
C VAL A 99 21.73 -13.33 22.60
N ARG A 100 22.59 -13.87 21.73
CA ARG A 100 23.64 -14.79 22.12
C ARG A 100 24.81 -13.98 22.64
N HIS A 101 24.90 -13.84 23.96
CA HIS A 101 26.12 -13.35 24.61
C HIS A 101 27.22 -14.39 24.42
N ILE A 102 28.25 -14.06 23.63
CA ILE A 102 29.44 -14.88 23.49
C ILE A 102 30.52 -14.29 24.40
N THR A 103 30.92 -15.02 25.43
CA THR A 103 32.09 -14.68 26.25
C THR A 103 33.33 -15.24 25.57
N ILE A 104 34.20 -14.37 25.06
CA ILE A 104 35.52 -14.77 24.57
C ILE A 104 36.45 -14.85 25.78
N ALA A 105 36.70 -16.07 26.29
CA ALA A 105 37.74 -16.29 27.29
C ALA A 105 39.10 -16.06 26.62
N GLY A 106 39.91 -15.18 27.22
CA GLY A 106 41.15 -14.66 26.67
C GLY A 106 42.12 -15.73 26.16
N ILE A 107 42.84 -15.37 25.10
CA ILE A 107 44.01 -16.10 24.63
C ILE A 107 45.06 -15.99 25.73
N ASP A 108 45.35 -17.10 26.42
CA ASP A 108 46.53 -17.22 27.25
C ASP A 108 47.75 -17.40 26.32
N ARG A 109 48.84 -16.71 26.67
CA ARG A 109 50.00 -16.45 25.81
C ARG A 109 50.74 -17.69 25.31
#